data_AF-A0A2V5SAX7-F1
#
_entry.id   AF-A0A2V5SAX7-F1
#
_cell.length_a   1.000
_cell.length_b   1.000
_cell.length_c   1.000
_cell.angle_alpha   90.00
_cell.angle_beta   90.00
_cell.angle_gamma   90.00
#
_symmetry.space_group_name_H-M   'P 1'
#
loop_
_entity.id
_entity.type
_entity.pdbx_description
1 polymer ?
#
loop_
_entity_poly.entity_id
_entity_poly.type
_entity_poly.pdbx_seq_one_letter_code
_entity_poly.pdbx_strand_id
1 'polypeptide(L)'
;MPALEQPPTPSTGALCMTKKFSLILIVTVMSIVTLFAEGETTKAAVGTLTLSKKSYKLAHAVAYESTTGGEEEVAVVLSAQPVSSEKLKKALAAEKEGGFGEFPQPFLRLVFKKTGELKHWSALGGGTTVGGSSDGTGELKLQDGHVVGKASAAVDPSALIPKGFDVRFSATLVKSSEELPASTAKKYGPAANVKPSVTGVFKGNSKEAKLAYVSAHWREPFGDKPSMVLVFTEKDHSKDKKPDFNAGFGKFGGAVIVSLHEDGDIFGCEVAHSALQHKNFSSIGSIHTNDFTFENGKVEGELTTDGQHDTFGETWEVKIKFVAPLGEIPKEYQVAKSTETKQASPKSEESEPVEGDNRTATKPAAPGLNAKDLALTKDATDVEYKSLVEQMSFKSKLPVKSACADLSANLKAQGWAKDGNDLITPNSSILNRKRGSAKLTIFVKPEAGGSEVKMMTEGLSWDGQ
;
A
#
# COMPACT_ATOMS: atom_id res chain seq x y z
N MET A 1 16.35 61.22 61.81
CA MET A 1 17.56 61.33 62.65
C MET A 1 17.27 60.60 63.95
N PRO A 2 18.16 59.76 64.51
CA PRO A 2 19.61 59.59 64.28
C PRO A 2 19.89 58.45 63.26
N ALA A 3 20.97 58.32 62.47
CA ALA A 3 22.44 58.53 62.61
C ALA A 3 23.08 57.56 63.61
N LEU A 4 23.58 56.40 63.19
CA LEU A 4 24.99 56.01 62.98
C LEU A 4 24.95 54.46 62.90
N GLU A 5 25.74 53.68 62.15
CA GLU A 5 27.18 53.73 61.94
C GLU A 5 27.54 52.70 60.85
N GLN A 6 28.48 53.02 59.94
CA GLN A 6 29.21 52.05 59.12
C GLN A 6 30.44 51.54 59.89
N PRO A 7 31.03 50.39 59.52
CA PRO A 7 32.37 50.42 58.87
C PRO A 7 32.63 49.21 57.92
N PRO A 8 33.86 48.95 57.43
CA PRO A 8 34.59 49.69 56.38
C PRO A 8 34.96 48.81 55.15
N THR A 9 35.46 49.44 54.08
CA THR A 9 36.07 48.83 52.87
C THR A 9 37.30 47.96 53.15
N PRO A 10 37.62 46.99 52.25
CA PRO A 10 38.80 47.22 51.40
C PRO A 10 38.73 46.70 49.94
N SER A 11 39.44 47.44 49.07
CA SER A 11 40.38 47.00 48.02
C SER A 11 40.02 45.92 46.99
N THR A 12 39.92 46.39 45.75
CA THR A 12 40.44 45.84 44.47
C THR A 12 41.02 44.41 44.48
N GLY A 13 40.34 43.53 43.74
CA GLY A 13 40.88 42.27 43.22
C GLY A 13 40.22 41.95 41.89
N ALA A 14 40.94 42.13 40.79
CA ALA A 14 40.50 41.79 39.45
C ALA A 14 40.42 40.26 39.28
N LEU A 15 39.25 39.74 38.90
CA LEU A 15 39.14 38.46 38.21
C LEU A 15 38.04 38.59 37.15
N CYS A 16 38.46 38.78 35.90
CA CYS A 16 37.57 38.82 34.75
C CYS A 16 37.10 37.38 34.49
N MET A 17 35.87 37.05 34.90
CA MET A 17 35.24 35.76 34.66
C MET A 17 34.11 35.93 33.63
N THR A 18 34.29 35.26 32.50
CA THR A 18 33.42 35.22 31.33
C THR A 18 32.03 34.66 31.68
N LYS A 19 31.03 35.53 31.85
CA LYS A 19 29.63 35.13 31.99
C LYS A 19 29.02 34.89 30.61
N LYS A 20 28.71 33.62 30.32
CA LYS A 20 27.85 33.22 29.20
C LYS A 20 26.44 33.75 29.44
N PHE A 21 26.02 34.75 28.66
CA PHE A 21 24.62 35.14 28.55
C PHE A 21 23.91 34.17 27.61
N SER A 22 23.07 33.31 28.17
CA SER A 22 22.06 32.57 27.40
C SER A 22 21.00 33.56 26.91
N LEU A 23 21.06 33.88 25.62
CA LEU A 23 20.06 34.68 24.93
C LEU A 23 18.81 33.81 24.74
N ILE A 24 17.76 34.06 25.53
CA ILE A 24 16.42 33.52 25.31
C ILE A 24 15.87 34.26 24.08
N LEU A 25 15.81 33.58 22.94
CA LEU A 25 15.20 34.09 21.71
C LEU A 25 13.68 34.00 21.85
N ILE A 26 13.05 35.09 22.30
CA ILE A 26 11.59 35.27 22.21
C ILE A 26 11.27 35.57 20.74
N VAL A 27 10.88 34.56 19.96
CA VAL A 27 10.33 34.77 18.62
C VAL A 27 8.88 35.22 18.79
N THR A 28 8.66 36.52 18.66
CA THR A 28 7.34 37.12 18.53
C THR A 28 6.77 36.74 17.17
N VAL A 29 5.68 35.96 17.15
CA VAL A 29 4.93 35.65 15.94
C VAL A 29 4.16 36.92 15.54
N MET A 30 4.78 37.77 14.70
CA MET A 30 4.04 38.77 13.95
C MET A 30 3.32 38.07 12.80
N SER A 31 1.99 38.15 12.82
CA SER A 31 1.12 37.83 11.70
C SER A 31 1.48 38.72 10.51
N ILE A 32 2.21 38.16 9.54
CA ILE A 32 2.39 38.78 8.23
C ILE A 32 1.39 38.12 7.29
N VAL A 33 0.37 38.88 6.91
CA VAL A 33 -0.47 38.61 5.74
C VAL A 33 0.41 38.79 4.52
N THR A 34 1.06 37.72 4.05
CA THR A 34 1.83 37.77 2.82
C THR A 34 0.92 37.42 1.64
N LEU A 35 0.69 38.41 0.77
CA LEU A 35 0.12 38.25 -0.56
C LEU A 35 0.86 37.15 -1.33
N PHE A 36 0.09 36.41 -2.13
CA PHE A 36 0.53 35.35 -3.03
C PHE A 36 1.63 35.87 -3.97
N ALA A 37 2.80 35.24 -3.92
CA ALA A 37 3.78 35.36 -4.99
C ALA A 37 3.41 34.34 -6.08
N GLU A 38 2.90 34.85 -7.20
CA GLU A 38 2.87 34.15 -8.48
C GLU A 38 4.31 33.86 -8.92
N GLY A 39 4.63 32.63 -9.33
CA GLY A 39 5.89 32.36 -10.03
C GLY A 39 6.60 31.04 -9.77
N GLU A 40 6.08 30.12 -8.97
CA GLU A 40 6.55 28.72 -9.03
C GLU A 40 5.58 27.93 -9.89
N THR A 41 6.09 27.15 -10.84
CA THR A 41 5.36 26.07 -11.50
C THR A 41 4.76 25.18 -10.41
N THR A 42 3.48 25.40 -10.09
CA THR A 42 2.85 24.87 -8.88
C THR A 42 2.77 23.36 -9.00
N LYS A 43 3.65 22.64 -8.29
CA LYS A 43 3.51 21.20 -8.08
C LYS A 43 2.10 20.91 -7.56
N ALA A 44 1.45 19.89 -8.12
CA ALA A 44 0.07 19.53 -7.78
C ALA A 44 -0.12 19.32 -6.27
N ALA A 45 0.86 18.71 -5.61
CA ALA A 45 0.97 18.69 -4.16
C ALA A 45 2.42 18.77 -3.70
N VAL A 46 2.62 19.36 -2.53
CA VAL A 46 3.85 19.23 -1.74
C VAL A 46 3.44 19.10 -0.29
N GLY A 47 3.78 17.99 0.34
CA GLY A 47 3.55 17.86 1.76
C GLY A 47 4.02 16.55 2.37
N THR A 48 3.93 16.50 3.69
CA THR A 48 4.28 15.33 4.49
C THR A 48 3.11 14.89 5.34
N LEU A 49 2.93 13.58 5.44
CA LEU A 49 1.99 12.92 6.34
C LEU A 49 2.77 12.07 7.32
N THR A 50 2.52 12.23 8.61
CA THR A 50 3.08 11.38 9.66
C THR A 50 2.00 10.45 10.19
N LEU A 51 2.27 9.14 10.21
CA LEU A 51 1.42 8.12 10.81
C LEU A 51 2.29 7.11 11.57
N SER A 52 1.95 6.81 12.82
CA SER A 52 2.62 5.78 13.63
C SER A 52 4.15 5.91 13.62
N LYS A 53 4.65 7.15 13.73
CA LYS A 53 6.09 7.53 13.69
C LYS A 53 6.78 7.40 12.32
N LYS A 54 6.04 7.04 11.26
CA LYS A 54 6.51 7.02 9.88
C LYS A 54 6.11 8.31 9.18
N SER A 55 6.97 8.81 8.29
CA SER A 55 6.73 10.02 7.51
C SER A 55 6.67 9.70 6.02
N TYR A 56 5.60 10.14 5.38
CA TYR A 56 5.24 9.89 4.00
C TYR A 56 5.29 11.20 3.22
N LYS A 57 5.88 11.18 2.03
CA LYS A 57 5.83 12.30 1.09
C LYS A 57 4.57 12.18 0.23
N LEU A 58 3.84 13.27 0.10
CA LEU A 58 2.67 13.38 -0.77
C LEU A 58 3.01 14.34 -1.92
N ALA A 59 2.93 13.84 -3.15
CA ALA A 59 3.37 14.55 -4.36
C ALA A 59 2.24 14.77 -5.37
N HIS A 60 1.10 14.09 -5.18
CA HIS A 60 -0.08 14.21 -6.05
C HIS A 60 -1.27 14.73 -5.26
N ALA A 61 -2.13 15.51 -5.92
CA ALA A 61 -3.42 15.92 -5.39
C ALA A 61 -4.53 15.75 -6.42
N VAL A 62 -5.72 15.41 -5.94
CA VAL A 62 -6.96 15.49 -6.71
C VAL A 62 -8.03 16.16 -5.85
N ALA A 63 -8.84 17.01 -6.46
CA ALA A 63 -9.93 17.70 -5.79
C ALA A 63 -11.26 17.35 -6.47
N TYR A 64 -12.30 17.15 -5.67
CA TYR A 64 -13.63 16.84 -6.17
C TYR A 64 -14.72 17.41 -5.26
N GLU A 65 -15.89 17.65 -5.84
CA GLU A 65 -17.09 17.96 -5.08
C GLU A 65 -17.57 16.71 -4.33
N SER A 66 -17.76 16.85 -3.02
CA SER A 66 -18.22 15.81 -2.11
C SER A 66 -19.56 16.21 -1.52
N THR A 67 -20.37 15.23 -1.13
CA THR A 67 -21.61 15.48 -0.40
C THR A 67 -21.67 14.55 0.81
N THR A 68 -21.54 15.12 2.01
CA THR A 68 -21.59 14.37 3.26
C THR A 68 -22.78 14.86 4.08
N GLY A 69 -23.72 13.96 4.40
CA GLY A 69 -24.90 14.34 5.20
C GLY A 69 -25.80 15.38 4.54
N GLY A 70 -25.77 15.50 3.21
CA GLY A 70 -26.54 16.48 2.44
C GLY A 70 -25.89 17.86 2.29
N GLU A 71 -24.71 18.08 2.87
CA GLU A 71 -23.94 19.32 2.69
C GLU A 71 -22.96 19.18 1.52
N GLU A 72 -22.93 20.18 0.64
CA GLU A 72 -21.95 20.27 -0.44
C GLU A 72 -20.59 20.73 0.10
N GLU A 73 -19.56 19.96 -0.18
CA GLU A 73 -18.21 20.12 0.36
C GLU A 73 -17.18 19.98 -0.77
N VAL A 74 -15.94 20.39 -0.50
CA VAL A 74 -14.81 20.14 -1.39
C VAL A 74 -13.86 19.17 -0.71
N ALA A 75 -13.66 18.00 -1.31
CA ALA A 75 -12.67 17.04 -0.86
C ALA A 75 -11.37 17.21 -1.67
N VAL A 76 -10.24 17.17 -0.98
CA VAL A 76 -8.91 17.14 -1.57
C VAL A 76 -8.18 15.91 -1.06
N VAL A 77 -7.75 15.05 -1.96
CA VAL A 77 -6.96 13.87 -1.65
C VAL A 77 -5.54 14.10 -2.10
N LEU A 78 -4.60 13.96 -1.17
CA LEU A 78 -3.17 14.00 -1.42
C LEU A 78 -2.59 12.60 -1.23
N SER A 79 -1.76 12.15 -2.17
CA SER A 79 -1.22 10.78 -2.16
C SER A 79 0.23 10.75 -2.64
N ALA A 80 0.94 9.69 -2.26
CA ALA A 80 2.29 9.41 -2.78
C ALA A 80 2.27 9.00 -4.26
N GLN A 81 1.18 8.39 -4.73
CA GLN A 81 0.97 7.96 -6.11
C GLN A 81 -0.16 8.75 -6.77
N PRO A 82 -0.16 8.90 -8.11
CA PRO A 82 -1.26 9.58 -8.81
C PRO A 82 -2.58 8.80 -8.65
N VAL A 83 -3.69 9.53 -8.52
CA VAL A 83 -5.04 8.94 -8.48
C VAL A 83 -5.58 8.83 -9.90
N SER A 84 -5.82 7.60 -10.38
CA SER A 84 -6.41 7.38 -11.70
C SER A 84 -7.89 7.76 -11.75
N SER A 85 -8.40 8.15 -12.94
CA SER A 85 -9.83 8.43 -13.16
C SER A 85 -10.74 7.29 -12.69
N GLU A 86 -10.32 6.05 -12.93
CA GLU A 86 -11.06 4.86 -12.52
C GLU A 86 -11.14 4.74 -10.99
N LYS A 87 -10.02 4.96 -10.30
CA LYS A 87 -9.95 4.88 -8.83
C LYS A 87 -10.76 6.01 -8.19
N LEU A 88 -10.66 7.22 -8.71
CA LEU A 88 -11.51 8.34 -8.29
C LEU A 88 -13.00 8.05 -8.52
N LYS A 89 -13.38 7.50 -9.68
CA LYS A 89 -14.77 7.11 -9.96
C LYS A 89 -15.30 6.06 -8.98
N LYS A 90 -14.49 5.05 -8.64
CA LYS A 90 -14.84 4.04 -7.63
C LYS A 90 -14.97 4.65 -6.23
N ALA A 91 -14.04 5.52 -5.84
CA ALA A 91 -14.11 6.21 -4.55
C ALA A 91 -15.38 7.08 -4.43
N LEU A 92 -15.69 7.86 -5.46
CA LEU A 92 -16.91 8.68 -5.51
C LEU A 92 -18.19 7.82 -5.45
N ALA A 93 -18.21 6.66 -6.11
CA ALA A 93 -19.34 5.74 -6.03
C ALA A 93 -19.50 5.16 -4.61
N ALA A 94 -18.41 4.75 -3.97
CA ALA A 94 -18.42 4.24 -2.61
C ALA A 94 -18.92 5.31 -1.61
N GLU A 95 -18.48 6.55 -1.75
CA GLU A 95 -18.92 7.67 -0.89
C GLU A 95 -20.43 7.93 -1.04
N LYS A 96 -20.98 7.87 -2.27
CA LYS A 96 -22.44 7.98 -2.51
C LYS A 96 -23.25 6.89 -1.82
N GLU A 97 -22.67 5.71 -1.65
CA GLU A 97 -23.29 4.58 -0.92
C GLU A 97 -23.06 4.67 0.61
N GLY A 98 -22.47 5.77 1.10
CA GLY A 98 -22.12 5.96 2.51
C GLY A 98 -20.84 5.26 2.96
N GLY A 99 -20.09 4.71 2.01
CA GLY A 99 -18.79 4.07 2.24
C GLY A 99 -17.63 5.08 2.29
N PHE A 100 -16.43 4.55 2.51
CA PHE A 100 -15.19 5.31 2.50
C PHE A 100 -14.50 5.19 1.14
N GLY A 101 -14.19 6.33 0.51
CA GLY A 101 -13.47 6.35 -0.76
C GLY A 101 -12.04 5.80 -0.61
N GLU A 102 -11.66 4.85 -1.46
CA GLU A 102 -10.31 4.26 -1.45
C GLU A 102 -9.37 4.95 -2.45
N PHE A 103 -8.20 5.35 -1.97
CA PHE A 103 -7.16 6.02 -2.76
C PHE A 103 -5.83 5.27 -2.66
N PRO A 104 -4.88 5.48 -3.59
CA PRO A 104 -3.54 4.90 -3.50
C PRO A 104 -2.89 5.25 -2.16
N GLN A 105 -2.40 4.24 -1.44
CA GLN A 105 -1.75 4.43 -0.15
C GLN A 105 -0.25 4.75 -0.31
N PRO A 106 0.33 5.58 0.57
CA PRO A 106 -0.33 6.38 1.60
C PRO A 106 -1.12 7.56 1.01
N PHE A 107 -2.23 7.92 1.67
CA PHE A 107 -3.00 9.13 1.32
C PHE A 107 -3.53 9.89 2.54
N LEU A 108 -3.79 11.17 2.30
CA LEU A 108 -4.49 12.11 3.17
C LEU A 108 -5.69 12.68 2.42
N ARG A 109 -6.90 12.50 2.96
CA ARG A 109 -8.13 13.11 2.47
C ARG A 109 -8.51 14.26 3.42
N LEU A 110 -8.66 15.44 2.85
CA LEU A 110 -9.08 16.67 3.52
C LEU A 110 -10.47 17.04 3.01
N VAL A 111 -11.40 17.38 3.90
CA VAL A 111 -12.72 17.85 3.53
C VAL A 111 -12.92 19.27 4.01
N PHE A 112 -13.19 20.17 3.07
CA PHE A 112 -13.39 21.59 3.29
C PHE A 112 -14.86 21.95 3.12
N LYS A 113 -15.33 22.88 3.95
CA LYS A 113 -16.58 23.61 3.69
C LYS A 113 -16.42 24.45 2.42
N LYS A 114 -17.52 24.81 1.76
CA LYS A 114 -17.49 25.77 0.63
C LYS A 114 -16.90 27.14 0.99
N THR A 115 -16.90 27.51 2.26
CA THR A 115 -16.23 28.72 2.76
C THR A 115 -14.70 28.62 2.75
N GLY A 116 -14.14 27.43 2.49
CA GLY A 116 -12.70 27.19 2.43
C GLY A 116 -12.09 26.67 3.73
N GLU A 117 -12.86 26.56 4.81
CA GLU A 117 -12.38 26.05 6.11
C GLU A 117 -12.34 24.52 6.13
N LEU A 118 -11.26 23.94 6.65
CA LEU A 118 -11.16 22.49 6.89
C LEU A 118 -12.21 22.03 7.91
N LYS A 119 -13.03 21.04 7.55
CA LYS A 119 -14.07 20.45 8.40
C LYS A 119 -13.59 19.18 9.09
N HIS A 120 -12.95 18.29 8.34
CA HIS A 120 -12.36 17.06 8.85
C HIS A 120 -11.34 16.50 7.88
N TRP A 121 -10.54 15.56 8.37
CA TRP A 121 -9.54 14.86 7.58
C TRP A 121 -9.47 13.39 7.99
N SER A 122 -8.98 12.57 7.06
CA SER A 122 -8.70 11.15 7.27
C SER A 122 -7.45 10.76 6.51
N ALA A 123 -6.66 9.85 7.05
CA ALA A 123 -5.45 9.38 6.41
C ALA A 123 -5.29 7.87 6.57
N LEU A 124 -4.67 7.25 5.59
CA LEU A 124 -4.39 5.83 5.58
C LEU A 124 -3.02 5.56 4.96
N GLY A 125 -2.19 4.80 5.66
CA GLY A 125 -0.84 4.45 5.20
C GLY A 125 -0.11 3.55 6.21
N GLY A 126 0.71 2.63 5.72
CA GLY A 126 1.50 1.72 6.56
C GLY A 126 0.65 0.88 7.54
N GLY A 127 -0.53 0.44 7.11
CA GLY A 127 -1.50 -0.30 7.94
C GLY A 127 -2.21 0.54 9.02
N THR A 128 -1.95 1.85 9.08
CA THR A 128 -2.58 2.77 10.03
C THR A 128 -3.71 3.53 9.36
N THR A 129 -4.88 3.57 9.98
CA THR A 129 -6.03 4.41 9.58
C THR A 129 -6.36 5.37 10.71
N VAL A 130 -6.42 6.67 10.41
CA VAL A 130 -6.75 7.71 11.39
C VAL A 130 -7.63 8.78 10.76
N GLY A 131 -8.32 9.55 11.60
CA GLY A 131 -9.00 10.77 11.20
C GLY A 131 -9.01 11.80 12.31
N GLY A 132 -9.52 12.98 12.00
CA GLY A 132 -9.65 14.08 12.93
C GLY A 132 -10.54 15.19 12.38
N SER A 133 -11.15 15.94 13.28
CA SER A 133 -12.06 17.05 12.95
C SER A 133 -11.72 18.35 13.67
N SER A 134 -10.88 18.30 14.70
CA SER A 134 -10.55 19.46 15.56
C SER A 134 -9.05 19.65 15.79
N ASP A 135 -8.22 18.69 15.35
CA ASP A 135 -6.77 18.66 15.53
C ASP A 135 -5.99 19.15 14.30
N GLY A 136 -6.70 19.61 13.26
CA GLY A 136 -6.12 20.17 12.05
C GLY A 136 -6.75 21.51 11.67
N THR A 137 -5.99 22.33 10.96
CA THR A 137 -6.45 23.58 10.36
C THR A 137 -6.17 23.55 8.87
N GLY A 138 -6.97 24.25 8.08
CA GLY A 138 -6.73 24.35 6.66
C GLY A 138 -7.59 25.42 6.01
N GLU A 139 -7.05 25.94 4.92
CA GLU A 139 -7.70 26.92 4.05
C GLU A 139 -7.65 26.44 2.61
N LEU A 140 -8.76 26.62 1.91
CA LEU A 140 -8.91 26.34 0.49
C LEU A 140 -9.55 27.54 -0.20
N LYS A 141 -9.00 27.90 -1.36
CA LYS A 141 -9.59 28.87 -2.28
C LYS A 141 -9.97 28.15 -3.56
N LEU A 142 -11.18 28.41 -4.05
CA LEU A 142 -11.65 27.97 -5.35
C LEU A 142 -11.67 29.17 -6.30
N GLN A 143 -10.93 29.08 -7.39
CA GLN A 143 -10.87 30.10 -8.44
C GLN A 143 -10.86 29.42 -9.80
N ASP A 144 -11.80 29.78 -10.67
CA ASP A 144 -11.87 29.30 -12.07
C ASP A 144 -11.84 27.76 -12.21
N GLY A 145 -12.49 27.03 -11.30
CA GLY A 145 -12.50 25.57 -11.30
C GLY A 145 -11.20 24.94 -10.79
N HIS A 146 -10.28 25.74 -10.23
CA HIS A 146 -9.04 25.29 -9.63
C HIS A 146 -9.06 25.55 -8.13
N VAL A 147 -8.68 24.54 -7.33
CA VAL A 147 -8.49 24.71 -5.89
C VAL A 147 -7.02 24.91 -5.58
N VAL A 148 -6.74 25.85 -4.68
CA VAL A 148 -5.42 26.07 -4.10
C VAL A 148 -5.59 26.19 -2.61
N GLY A 149 -4.76 25.49 -1.84
CA GLY A 149 -4.90 25.51 -0.40
C GLY A 149 -3.71 24.94 0.34
N LYS A 150 -3.83 25.00 1.67
CA LYS A 150 -2.88 24.43 2.62
C LYS A 150 -3.62 23.89 3.82
N ALA A 151 -3.08 22.86 4.44
CA ALA A 151 -3.61 22.33 5.68
C ALA A 151 -2.50 21.74 6.53
N SER A 152 -2.66 21.80 7.85
CA SER A 152 -1.71 21.22 8.79
C SER A 152 -2.40 20.71 10.05
N ALA A 153 -1.81 19.67 10.63
CA ALA A 153 -2.10 19.14 11.95
C ALA A 153 -0.78 18.80 12.63
N ALA A 154 -0.55 19.32 13.83
CA ALA A 154 0.69 19.10 14.55
C ALA A 154 0.83 17.63 14.98
N VAL A 155 2.05 17.11 14.96
CA VAL A 155 2.33 15.77 15.49
C VAL A 155 2.51 15.86 17.00
N ASP A 156 1.65 15.15 17.74
CA ASP A 156 1.92 14.85 19.15
C ASP A 156 2.76 13.55 19.24
N PRO A 157 4.06 13.65 19.59
CA PRO A 157 4.93 12.48 19.68
C PRO A 157 4.61 11.59 20.89
N SER A 158 3.86 12.10 21.87
CA SER A 158 3.47 11.37 23.08
C SER A 158 2.16 10.58 22.92
N ALA A 159 1.40 10.86 21.86
CA ALA A 159 0.17 10.16 21.55
C ALA A 159 0.41 8.66 21.27
N LEU A 160 -0.57 7.83 21.59
CA LEU A 160 -0.55 6.38 21.33
C LEU A 160 -0.27 6.08 19.84
N ILE A 161 -0.86 6.89 18.95
CA ILE A 161 -0.62 6.87 17.51
C ILE A 161 -0.19 8.29 17.11
N PRO A 162 1.12 8.56 17.01
CA PRO A 162 1.60 9.85 16.52
C PRO A 162 1.12 10.07 15.09
N LYS A 163 0.34 11.13 14.88
CA LYS A 163 -0.27 11.49 13.60
C LYS A 163 -0.17 13.00 13.37
N GLY A 164 -0.05 13.44 12.13
CA GLY A 164 -0.04 14.85 11.76
C GLY A 164 0.37 15.04 10.31
N PHE A 165 0.21 16.24 9.78
CA PHE A 165 0.55 16.55 8.39
C PHE A 165 0.85 18.04 8.20
N ASP A 166 1.57 18.35 7.13
CA ASP A 166 1.75 19.71 6.63
C ASP A 166 1.78 19.62 5.11
N VAL A 167 0.79 20.24 4.46
CA VAL A 167 0.57 20.08 3.02
C VAL A 167 0.16 21.38 2.35
N ARG A 168 0.59 21.54 1.10
CA ARG A 168 0.10 22.52 0.12
C ARG A 168 -0.34 21.77 -1.12
N PHE A 169 -1.41 22.26 -1.74
CA PHE A 169 -1.97 21.62 -2.93
C PHE A 169 -2.52 22.64 -3.92
N SER A 170 -2.49 22.23 -5.19
CA SER A 170 -3.12 22.92 -6.31
C SER A 170 -3.67 21.86 -7.25
N ALA A 171 -4.98 21.85 -7.47
CA ALA A 171 -5.63 20.84 -8.29
C ALA A 171 -6.87 21.39 -9.01
N THR A 172 -7.18 20.85 -10.17
CA THR A 172 -8.46 21.10 -10.84
C THR A 172 -9.58 20.41 -10.06
N LEU A 173 -10.69 21.14 -9.83
CA LEU A 173 -11.89 20.62 -9.16
C LEU A 173 -12.71 19.77 -10.13
N VAL A 174 -12.89 18.50 -9.80
CA VAL A 174 -13.79 17.59 -10.51
C VAL A 174 -15.20 17.72 -9.92
N LYS A 175 -16.17 18.22 -10.70
CA LYS A 175 -17.54 18.43 -10.19
C LYS A 175 -18.37 17.15 -10.24
N SER A 176 -18.05 16.27 -11.18
CA SER A 176 -18.72 14.97 -11.27
C SER A 176 -17.80 13.90 -11.83
N SER A 177 -18.12 12.64 -11.51
CA SER A 177 -17.44 11.49 -12.11
C SER A 177 -17.58 11.39 -13.63
N GLU A 178 -18.48 12.16 -14.24
CA GLU A 178 -18.73 12.22 -15.69
C GLU A 178 -17.76 13.18 -16.41
N GLU A 179 -17.18 14.14 -15.69
CA GLU A 179 -16.16 15.06 -16.23
C GLU A 179 -14.78 14.40 -16.35
N LEU A 180 -14.59 13.22 -15.76
CA LEU A 180 -13.31 12.51 -15.80
C LEU A 180 -13.05 11.94 -17.20
N PRO A 181 -11.88 12.20 -17.78
CA PRO A 181 -11.54 11.64 -19.08
C PRO A 181 -11.56 10.12 -19.00
N ALA A 182 -12.17 9.49 -20.02
CA ALA A 182 -12.10 8.06 -20.19
C ALA A 182 -10.62 7.64 -20.26
N SER A 183 -10.27 6.57 -19.55
CA SER A 183 -8.92 5.98 -19.63
C SER A 183 -8.66 5.62 -21.10
N THR A 184 -7.79 6.37 -21.77
CA THR A 184 -7.42 6.06 -23.15
C THR A 184 -6.56 4.80 -23.12
N ALA A 185 -6.85 3.86 -24.02
CA ALA A 185 -6.05 2.65 -24.13
C ALA A 185 -4.59 3.03 -24.38
N LYS A 186 -3.73 2.78 -23.39
CA LYS A 186 -2.31 3.12 -23.45
C LYS A 186 -1.68 2.30 -24.58
N LYS A 187 -0.97 2.96 -25.49
CA LYS A 187 -0.21 2.27 -26.53
C LYS A 187 1.11 1.82 -25.93
N TYR A 188 1.30 0.51 -25.86
CA TYR A 188 2.55 -0.08 -25.38
C TYR A 188 3.59 -0.08 -26.49
N GLY A 189 4.73 0.55 -26.21
CA GLY A 189 5.87 0.61 -27.13
C GLY A 189 6.91 -0.47 -26.83
N PRO A 190 8.02 -0.46 -27.57
CA PRO A 190 9.14 -1.34 -27.30
C PRO A 190 9.73 -1.09 -25.90
N ALA A 191 10.43 -2.08 -25.38
CA ALA A 191 11.12 -1.96 -24.10
C ALA A 191 12.16 -0.84 -24.18
N ALA A 192 12.26 -0.02 -23.12
CA ALA A 192 13.23 1.06 -23.08
C ALA A 192 14.66 0.52 -23.12
N ASN A 193 15.57 1.25 -23.77
CA ASN A 193 17.00 0.96 -23.73
C ASN A 193 17.62 1.45 -22.41
N VAL A 194 17.23 0.82 -21.30
CA VAL A 194 17.74 1.10 -19.96
C VAL A 194 18.35 -0.16 -19.37
N LYS A 195 19.49 -0.02 -18.69
CA LYS A 195 20.08 -1.14 -17.96
C LYS A 195 19.26 -1.38 -16.68
N PRO A 196 18.76 -2.61 -16.45
CA PRO A 196 18.09 -2.93 -15.20
C PRO A 196 19.01 -2.67 -14.01
N SER A 197 18.50 -2.03 -12.97
CA SER A 197 19.26 -1.73 -11.76
C SER A 197 18.36 -1.75 -10.54
N VAL A 198 18.91 -2.25 -9.43
CA VAL A 198 18.28 -2.23 -8.11
C VAL A 198 19.32 -1.80 -7.09
N THR A 199 18.91 -0.94 -6.17
CA THR A 199 19.74 -0.49 -5.04
C THR A 199 18.88 -0.38 -3.79
N GLY A 200 19.49 -0.50 -2.62
CA GLY A 200 18.80 -0.34 -1.35
C GLY A 200 18.95 -1.57 -0.46
N VAL A 201 17.97 -1.76 0.43
CA VAL A 201 18.04 -2.72 1.52
C VAL A 201 16.91 -3.72 1.38
N PHE A 202 17.26 -5.00 1.51
CA PHE A 202 16.33 -6.09 1.77
C PHE A 202 16.85 -6.94 2.91
N LYS A 203 16.04 -7.15 3.94
CA LYS A 203 16.38 -7.99 5.09
C LYS A 203 15.28 -9.01 5.34
N GLY A 204 15.69 -10.22 5.74
CA GLY A 204 14.84 -11.20 6.42
C GLY A 204 15.47 -11.58 7.77
N ASN A 205 14.69 -11.58 8.84
CA ASN A 205 15.11 -11.76 10.23
C ASN A 205 16.37 -10.94 10.58
N SER A 206 16.34 -9.65 10.22
CA SER A 206 17.43 -8.67 10.37
C SER A 206 18.72 -8.98 9.61
N LYS A 207 18.79 -10.10 8.87
CA LYS A 207 19.93 -10.43 8.00
C LYS A 207 19.67 -9.86 6.61
N GLU A 208 20.67 -9.18 6.07
CA GLU A 208 20.59 -8.56 4.75
C GLU A 208 20.80 -9.59 3.62
N ALA A 209 20.04 -9.43 2.54
CA ALA A 209 20.26 -10.08 1.24
C ALA A 209 20.53 -9.01 0.19
N LYS A 210 21.61 -9.19 -0.59
CA LYS A 210 22.05 -8.18 -1.55
C LYS A 210 21.36 -8.40 -2.90
N LEU A 211 20.17 -7.83 -3.04
CA LEU A 211 19.46 -7.81 -4.32
C LEU A 211 20.32 -7.06 -5.36
N ALA A 212 20.70 -7.76 -6.44
CA ALA A 212 21.60 -7.26 -7.47
C ALA A 212 20.97 -7.28 -8.87
N TYR A 213 19.86 -8.00 -9.04
CA TYR A 213 19.18 -8.18 -10.31
C TYR A 213 17.71 -7.81 -10.18
N VAL A 214 17.19 -7.15 -11.20
CA VAL A 214 15.76 -6.83 -11.36
C VAL A 214 15.31 -7.11 -12.79
N SER A 215 14.10 -7.62 -12.94
CA SER A 215 13.39 -7.65 -14.22
C SER A 215 11.91 -7.31 -14.04
N ALA A 216 11.30 -6.82 -15.11
CA ALA A 216 9.86 -6.59 -15.21
C ALA A 216 9.30 -7.47 -16.32
N HIS A 217 8.19 -8.15 -16.05
CA HIS A 217 7.51 -8.99 -17.04
C HIS A 217 6.01 -8.73 -17.02
N TRP A 218 5.38 -8.84 -18.17
CA TRP A 218 3.93 -8.96 -18.23
C TRP A 218 3.49 -10.31 -17.67
N ARG A 219 2.34 -10.31 -17.00
CA ARG A 219 1.71 -11.51 -16.44
C ARG A 219 0.23 -11.52 -16.77
N GLU A 220 -0.47 -12.57 -16.36
CA GLU A 220 -1.92 -12.64 -16.55
C GLU A 220 -2.59 -11.38 -15.98
N PRO A 221 -3.51 -10.75 -16.74
CA PRO A 221 -4.33 -9.67 -16.25
C PRO A 221 -4.99 -10.00 -14.92
N PHE A 222 -5.05 -9.02 -14.04
CA PHE A 222 -5.72 -9.11 -12.75
C PHE A 222 -6.76 -8.01 -12.66
N GLY A 223 -7.96 -8.31 -12.19
CA GLY A 223 -9.01 -7.30 -11.99
C GLY A 223 -9.41 -6.53 -13.26
N ASP A 224 -9.43 -7.20 -14.41
CA ASP A 224 -9.71 -6.62 -15.74
C ASP A 224 -8.69 -5.58 -16.22
N LYS A 225 -7.51 -5.57 -15.60
CA LYS A 225 -6.42 -4.64 -15.93
C LYS A 225 -5.19 -5.41 -16.41
N PRO A 226 -4.39 -4.82 -17.32
CA PRO A 226 -3.02 -5.26 -17.52
C PRO A 226 -2.27 -5.33 -16.18
N SER A 227 -1.41 -6.34 -16.09
CA SER A 227 -0.67 -6.64 -14.86
C SER A 227 0.76 -7.00 -15.19
N MET A 228 1.67 -6.56 -14.33
CA MET A 228 3.10 -6.88 -14.43
C MET A 228 3.60 -7.52 -13.14
N VAL A 229 4.74 -8.19 -13.25
CA VAL A 229 5.53 -8.70 -12.13
C VAL A 229 6.92 -8.09 -12.16
N LEU A 230 7.37 -7.60 -11.02
CA LEU A 230 8.75 -7.19 -10.75
C LEU A 230 9.43 -8.28 -9.94
N VAL A 231 10.59 -8.74 -10.41
CA VAL A 231 11.36 -9.82 -9.78
C VAL A 231 12.71 -9.27 -9.36
N PHE A 232 12.98 -9.24 -8.06
CA PHE A 232 14.25 -8.79 -7.49
C PHE A 232 14.98 -9.97 -6.86
N THR A 233 16.26 -10.17 -7.16
CA THR A 233 17.03 -11.34 -6.66
C THR A 233 18.50 -11.02 -6.39
N GLU A 234 19.16 -11.85 -5.57
CA GLU A 234 20.62 -11.79 -5.35
C GLU A 234 21.42 -12.32 -6.55
N LYS A 235 20.92 -13.36 -7.23
CA LYS A 235 21.58 -14.00 -8.38
C LYS A 235 20.85 -13.71 -9.68
N ASP A 236 21.57 -13.77 -10.80
CA ASP A 236 21.03 -13.51 -12.13
C ASP A 236 19.91 -14.50 -12.48
N HIS A 237 18.73 -13.96 -12.84
CA HIS A 237 17.56 -14.70 -13.28
C HIS A 237 17.20 -14.42 -14.75
N SER A 238 18.00 -13.64 -15.49
CA SER A 238 17.68 -13.14 -16.83
C SER A 238 17.44 -14.23 -17.89
N LYS A 239 17.96 -15.44 -17.67
CA LYS A 239 17.81 -16.60 -18.58
C LYS A 239 16.72 -17.57 -18.16
N ASP A 240 16.02 -17.31 -17.05
CA ASP A 240 14.99 -18.20 -16.53
C ASP A 240 13.64 -17.96 -17.22
N LYS A 241 12.90 -19.04 -17.48
CA LYS A 241 11.60 -18.97 -18.17
C LYS A 241 10.44 -18.62 -17.23
N LYS A 242 10.61 -18.85 -15.91
CA LYS A 242 9.63 -18.57 -14.86
C LYS A 242 10.35 -17.91 -13.67
N PRO A 243 10.97 -16.72 -13.89
CA PRO A 243 11.88 -16.11 -12.93
C PRO A 243 11.19 -15.77 -11.61
N ASP A 244 9.93 -15.33 -11.65
CA ASP A 244 9.09 -15.02 -10.50
C ASP A 244 8.83 -16.27 -9.63
N PHE A 245 8.36 -17.36 -10.24
CA PHE A 245 8.10 -18.62 -9.54
C PHE A 245 9.38 -19.17 -8.91
N ASN A 246 10.45 -19.29 -9.70
CA ASN A 246 11.71 -19.86 -9.24
C ASN A 246 12.41 -18.99 -8.19
N ALA A 247 12.28 -17.66 -8.28
CA ALA A 247 12.74 -16.73 -7.25
C ALA A 247 11.98 -16.92 -5.94
N GLY A 248 10.66 -17.10 -6.00
CA GLY A 248 9.82 -17.41 -4.84
C GLY A 248 10.27 -18.67 -4.10
N PHE A 249 10.83 -19.67 -4.79
CA PHE A 249 11.41 -20.88 -4.17
C PHE A 249 12.90 -20.76 -3.82
N GLY A 250 13.47 -19.55 -3.86
CA GLY A 250 14.84 -19.28 -3.43
C GLY A 250 15.93 -19.70 -4.40
N LYS A 251 15.61 -20.09 -5.65
CA LYS A 251 16.60 -20.50 -6.67
C LYS A 251 17.67 -19.44 -6.89
N PHE A 252 17.30 -18.17 -6.76
CA PHE A 252 18.18 -17.02 -7.01
C PHE A 252 18.64 -16.31 -5.73
N GLY A 253 18.61 -17.01 -4.58
CA GLY A 253 18.92 -16.44 -3.27
C GLY A 253 17.72 -15.72 -2.67
N GLY A 254 17.98 -14.68 -1.87
CA GLY A 254 16.95 -13.77 -1.40
C GLY A 254 16.22 -13.11 -2.58
N ALA A 255 14.90 -13.02 -2.48
CA ALA A 255 14.05 -12.46 -3.52
C ALA A 255 12.85 -11.71 -2.95
N VAL A 256 12.44 -10.67 -3.69
CA VAL A 256 11.16 -9.99 -3.52
C VAL A 256 10.48 -10.03 -4.88
N ILE A 257 9.24 -10.50 -4.94
CA ILE A 257 8.45 -10.61 -6.16
C ILE A 257 7.18 -9.81 -5.95
N VAL A 258 6.95 -8.78 -6.76
CA VAL A 258 5.80 -7.87 -6.60
C VAL A 258 4.96 -7.91 -7.85
N SER A 259 3.66 -8.13 -7.67
CA SER A 259 2.67 -8.09 -8.74
C SER A 259 1.82 -6.84 -8.61
N LEU A 260 1.75 -6.07 -9.68
CA LEU A 260 1.15 -4.75 -9.64
C LEU A 260 0.51 -4.36 -10.98
N HIS A 261 -0.35 -3.37 -10.91
CA HIS A 261 -0.92 -2.70 -12.07
C HIS A 261 0.00 -1.56 -12.56
N GLU A 262 -0.35 -1.00 -13.70
CA GLU A 262 0.42 0.09 -14.33
C GLU A 262 0.44 1.40 -13.55
N ASP A 263 -0.45 1.54 -12.58
CA ASP A 263 -0.54 2.67 -11.65
C ASP A 263 0.25 2.41 -10.34
N GLY A 264 0.98 1.29 -10.25
CA GLY A 264 1.79 0.98 -9.07
C GLY A 264 1.03 0.28 -7.95
N ASP A 265 -0.28 0.03 -8.12
CA ASP A 265 -1.11 -0.66 -7.12
C ASP A 265 -0.70 -2.13 -7.04
N ILE A 266 -0.25 -2.56 -5.86
CA ILE A 266 0.23 -3.92 -5.61
C ILE A 266 -0.94 -4.82 -5.25
N PHE A 267 -1.06 -5.95 -5.96
CA PHE A 267 -2.05 -7.00 -5.68
C PHE A 267 -1.42 -8.36 -5.36
N GLY A 268 -0.09 -8.48 -5.38
CA GLY A 268 0.63 -9.68 -5.00
C GLY A 268 2.04 -9.36 -4.50
N CYS A 269 2.50 -10.05 -3.47
CA CYS A 269 3.87 -9.92 -2.98
C CYS A 269 4.33 -11.26 -2.40
N GLU A 270 5.43 -11.79 -2.94
CA GLU A 270 6.13 -12.95 -2.41
C GLU A 270 7.53 -12.54 -1.93
N VAL A 271 7.94 -13.09 -0.81
CA VAL A 271 9.24 -12.83 -0.19
C VAL A 271 9.93 -14.18 -0.02
N ALA A 272 11.19 -14.27 -0.45
CA ALA A 272 12.04 -15.43 -0.20
C ALA A 272 13.35 -14.96 0.42
N HIS A 273 13.80 -15.60 1.49
CA HIS A 273 15.05 -15.23 2.14
C HIS A 273 15.61 -16.37 2.98
N SER A 274 16.92 -16.61 2.88
CA SER A 274 17.59 -17.76 3.52
C SER A 274 17.55 -17.73 5.06
N ALA A 275 17.36 -16.56 5.65
CA ALA A 275 17.21 -16.40 7.10
C ALA A 275 15.78 -16.62 7.61
N LEU A 276 14.81 -16.83 6.71
CA LEU A 276 13.44 -17.13 7.09
C LEU A 276 13.27 -18.62 7.36
N GLN A 277 12.56 -18.97 8.42
CA GLN A 277 12.17 -20.31 8.80
C GLN A 277 11.28 -20.94 7.73
N HIS A 278 10.29 -20.20 7.21
CA HIS A 278 9.41 -20.67 6.14
C HIS A 278 10.10 -20.66 4.76
N LYS A 279 11.33 -20.13 4.66
CA LYS A 279 12.12 -19.88 3.44
C LYS A 279 11.48 -18.90 2.46
N ASN A 280 10.16 -18.93 2.30
CA ASN A 280 9.36 -17.99 1.54
C ASN A 280 7.99 -17.77 2.18
N PHE A 281 7.31 -16.69 1.81
CA PHE A 281 5.93 -16.43 2.17
C PHE A 281 5.30 -15.37 1.25
N SER A 282 3.96 -15.30 1.28
CA SER A 282 3.18 -14.23 0.65
C SER A 282 2.83 -13.15 1.68
N SER A 283 2.93 -11.86 1.31
CA SER A 283 2.65 -10.74 2.22
C SER A 283 2.08 -9.51 1.48
N ILE A 284 0.79 -9.57 1.16
CA ILE A 284 0.07 -8.51 0.45
C ILE A 284 -0.34 -7.40 1.44
N GLY A 285 -0.23 -6.14 1.00
CA GLY A 285 -0.63 -4.96 1.79
C GLY A 285 0.46 -4.44 2.75
N SER A 286 1.55 -5.18 2.92
CA SER A 286 2.69 -4.80 3.76
C SER A 286 3.79 -4.04 3.02
N ILE A 287 3.68 -3.97 1.69
CA ILE A 287 4.59 -3.28 0.78
C ILE A 287 3.79 -2.35 -0.12
N HIS A 288 4.37 -1.21 -0.49
CA HIS A 288 3.81 -0.28 -1.46
C HIS A 288 4.92 0.31 -2.35
N THR A 289 4.50 0.95 -3.43
CA THR A 289 5.38 1.68 -4.32
C THR A 289 5.41 3.16 -3.93
N ASN A 290 6.55 3.83 -4.13
CA ASN A 290 6.71 5.28 -4.10
C ASN A 290 7.32 5.75 -5.42
N ASP A 291 6.90 6.91 -5.92
CA ASP A 291 7.37 7.50 -7.18
C ASP A 291 7.34 6.49 -8.36
N PHE A 292 6.25 5.70 -8.46
CA PHE A 292 6.17 4.65 -9.46
C PHE A 292 5.79 5.23 -10.81
N THR A 293 6.54 4.88 -11.84
CA THR A 293 6.19 5.26 -13.21
C THR A 293 6.34 4.08 -14.16
N PHE A 294 5.45 4.04 -15.13
CA PHE A 294 5.58 3.18 -16.30
C PHE A 294 5.36 4.03 -17.56
N GLU A 295 6.45 4.43 -18.20
CA GLU A 295 6.41 5.31 -19.36
C GLU A 295 7.44 4.88 -20.40
N ASN A 296 7.06 4.92 -21.68
CA ASN A 296 7.97 4.65 -22.81
C ASN A 296 8.78 3.36 -22.68
N GLY A 297 8.15 2.29 -22.17
CA GLY A 297 8.77 0.98 -21.98
C GLY A 297 9.76 0.89 -20.81
N LYS A 298 9.77 1.88 -19.91
CA LYS A 298 10.59 1.94 -18.70
C LYS A 298 9.68 1.88 -17.47
N VAL A 299 9.97 0.97 -16.55
CA VAL A 299 9.34 0.87 -15.23
C VAL A 299 10.36 1.27 -14.18
N GLU A 300 10.02 2.21 -13.33
CA GLU A 300 10.90 2.65 -12.24
C GLU A 300 10.10 3.08 -11.02
N GLY A 301 10.76 3.04 -9.86
CA GLY A 301 10.18 3.52 -8.61
C GLY A 301 10.97 3.05 -7.40
N GLU A 302 10.37 3.24 -6.23
CA GLU A 302 10.81 2.71 -4.95
C GLU A 302 9.78 1.71 -4.42
N LEU A 303 10.24 0.59 -3.86
CA LEU A 303 9.43 -0.37 -3.12
C LEU A 303 9.83 -0.32 -1.66
N THR A 304 8.84 -0.26 -0.77
CA THR A 304 9.11 -0.13 0.67
C THR A 304 8.03 -0.76 1.55
N THR A 305 8.46 -1.33 2.68
CA THR A 305 7.62 -1.78 3.81
C THR A 305 7.50 -0.73 4.92
N ASP A 306 8.10 0.44 4.72
CA ASP A 306 8.32 1.51 5.69
C ASP A 306 9.02 1.03 6.97
N GLY A 307 10.07 0.24 6.80
CA GLY A 307 10.81 -0.37 7.90
C GLY A 307 10.40 -1.82 8.14
N GLN A 308 10.73 -2.33 9.32
CA GLN A 308 10.53 -3.74 9.65
C GLN A 308 9.03 -4.09 9.73
N HIS A 309 8.67 -5.17 9.06
CA HIS A 309 7.34 -5.77 9.06
C HIS A 309 7.45 -7.22 9.55
N ASP A 310 6.40 -7.73 10.21
CA ASP A 310 6.32 -9.11 10.70
C ASP A 310 5.30 -9.89 9.87
N THR A 311 5.68 -11.06 9.39
CA THR A 311 4.80 -11.99 8.70
C THR A 311 5.19 -13.40 9.14
N PHE A 312 4.23 -14.19 9.63
CA PHE A 312 4.49 -15.53 10.18
C PHE A 312 5.44 -15.53 11.40
N GLY A 313 5.49 -14.43 12.16
CA GLY A 313 6.46 -14.26 13.25
C GLY A 313 7.91 -14.06 12.79
N GLU A 314 8.09 -13.81 11.49
CA GLU A 314 9.36 -13.55 10.86
C GLU A 314 9.40 -12.11 10.38
N THR A 315 10.53 -11.45 10.60
CA THR A 315 10.64 -10.04 10.26
C THR A 315 11.28 -9.85 8.90
N TRP A 316 10.83 -8.84 8.17
CA TRP A 316 11.42 -8.46 6.90
C TRP A 316 11.32 -6.96 6.67
N GLU A 317 12.24 -6.43 5.89
CA GLU A 317 12.29 -5.01 5.56
C GLU A 317 12.69 -4.88 4.09
N VAL A 318 11.93 -4.10 3.32
CA VAL A 318 12.30 -3.70 1.96
C VAL A 318 12.37 -2.19 1.91
N LYS A 319 13.43 -1.68 1.32
CA LYS A 319 13.55 -0.30 0.85
C LYS A 319 14.48 -0.28 -0.34
N ILE A 320 13.94 -0.44 -1.53
CA ILE A 320 14.72 -0.57 -2.77
C ILE A 320 14.26 0.41 -3.83
N LYS A 321 15.20 1.01 -4.55
CA LYS A 321 14.96 1.78 -5.76
C LYS A 321 15.33 0.94 -6.97
N PHE A 322 14.54 1.03 -8.03
CA PHE A 322 14.74 0.20 -9.19
C PHE A 322 14.40 0.90 -10.50
N VAL A 323 15.01 0.40 -11.57
CA VAL A 323 14.68 0.69 -12.96
C VAL A 323 14.75 -0.63 -13.72
N ALA A 324 13.74 -0.93 -14.54
CA ALA A 324 13.70 -2.09 -15.41
C ALA A 324 13.00 -1.76 -16.74
N PRO A 325 13.46 -2.36 -17.85
CA PRO A 325 12.76 -2.26 -19.14
C PRO A 325 11.53 -3.20 -19.15
N LEU A 326 10.42 -2.74 -19.72
CA LEU A 326 9.21 -3.55 -19.97
C LEU A 326 8.67 -3.19 -21.34
N GLY A 327 8.58 -4.18 -22.24
CA GLY A 327 8.17 -3.96 -23.62
C GLY A 327 6.67 -4.04 -23.85
N GLU A 328 6.30 -4.41 -25.06
CA GLU A 328 4.90 -4.61 -25.47
C GLU A 328 4.23 -5.71 -24.65
N ILE A 329 2.92 -5.56 -24.41
CA ILE A 329 2.11 -6.61 -23.78
C ILE A 329 2.01 -7.81 -24.74
N PRO A 330 2.46 -9.01 -24.34
CA PRO A 330 2.26 -10.25 -25.10
C PRO A 330 0.79 -10.45 -25.43
N LYS A 331 0.48 -11.02 -26.59
CA LYS A 331 -0.90 -11.17 -27.09
C LYS A 331 -1.81 -11.90 -26.09
N GLU A 332 -1.25 -12.89 -25.41
CA GLU A 332 -1.89 -13.70 -24.37
C GLU A 332 -2.29 -12.91 -23.10
N TYR A 333 -1.67 -11.76 -22.86
CA TYR A 333 -1.96 -10.89 -21.71
C TYR A 333 -2.67 -9.59 -22.10
N GLN A 334 -3.04 -9.43 -23.36
CA GLN A 334 -3.83 -8.30 -23.80
C GLN A 334 -5.27 -8.47 -23.29
N VAL A 335 -5.74 -7.49 -22.50
CA VAL A 335 -7.14 -7.45 -22.08
C VAL A 335 -8.01 -7.22 -23.32
N ALA A 336 -8.89 -8.17 -23.62
CA ALA A 336 -9.80 -8.03 -24.75
C ALA A 336 -10.68 -6.79 -24.58
N LYS A 337 -10.76 -5.93 -25.61
CA LYS A 337 -11.77 -4.87 -25.66
C LYS A 337 -13.14 -5.52 -25.52
N SER A 338 -13.91 -5.10 -24.51
CA SER A 338 -15.25 -5.59 -24.22
C SER A 338 -16.12 -5.59 -25.48
N THR A 339 -16.22 -6.75 -26.10
CA THR A 339 -17.38 -7.19 -26.87
C THR A 339 -17.93 -8.34 -26.06
N GLU A 340 -19.20 -8.23 -25.66
CA GLU A 340 -19.88 -9.32 -24.99
C GLU A 340 -19.71 -10.63 -25.78
N THR A 341 -19.46 -11.71 -25.04
CA THR A 341 -19.41 -13.13 -25.44
C THR A 341 -18.30 -13.58 -26.42
N LYS A 342 -17.31 -14.31 -25.91
CA LYS A 342 -17.30 -15.80 -25.89
C LYS A 342 -16.06 -16.34 -25.17
N GLN A 343 -16.35 -17.27 -24.27
CA GLN A 343 -15.43 -18.11 -23.50
C GLN A 343 -14.50 -18.92 -24.41
N ALA A 344 -13.20 -18.87 -24.16
CA ALA A 344 -12.24 -19.82 -24.68
C ALA A 344 -11.27 -20.21 -23.55
N SER A 345 -11.29 -21.49 -23.19
CA SER A 345 -10.45 -22.09 -22.15
C SER A 345 -8.99 -22.23 -22.60
N PRO A 346 -8.00 -22.01 -21.72
CA PRO A 346 -6.68 -22.59 -21.86
C PRO A 346 -6.58 -23.94 -21.13
N LYS A 347 -5.60 -24.71 -21.57
CA LYS A 347 -5.39 -26.15 -21.39
C LYS A 347 -4.63 -26.45 -20.09
N SER A 348 -5.07 -27.47 -19.38
CA SER A 348 -4.46 -28.04 -18.17
C SER A 348 -3.01 -28.48 -18.38
N GLU A 349 -2.09 -28.05 -17.52
CA GLU A 349 -0.77 -28.67 -17.33
C GLU A 349 -0.79 -29.51 -16.04
N GLU A 350 -0.39 -30.76 -16.22
CA GLU A 350 -0.36 -31.89 -15.29
C GLU A 350 0.84 -31.76 -14.33
N SER A 351 0.62 -32.00 -13.04
CA SER A 351 1.64 -31.94 -11.98
C SER A 351 2.19 -33.33 -11.65
N GLU A 352 3.50 -33.53 -11.79
CA GLU A 352 4.20 -34.69 -11.23
C GLU A 352 4.57 -34.48 -9.74
N PRO A 353 4.67 -35.56 -8.94
CA PRO A 353 4.82 -35.49 -7.50
C PRO A 353 6.30 -35.39 -7.09
N VAL A 354 6.58 -34.63 -6.03
CA VAL A 354 7.87 -34.69 -5.34
C VAL A 354 7.61 -35.01 -3.87
N GLU A 355 7.93 -36.25 -3.52
CA GLU A 355 7.98 -36.80 -2.17
C GLU A 355 9.30 -36.38 -1.49
N GLY A 356 9.27 -36.08 -0.20
CA GLY A 356 10.48 -35.69 0.53
C GLY A 356 10.21 -35.17 1.95
N ASP A 357 10.00 -36.13 2.86
CA ASP A 357 9.86 -36.00 4.31
C ASP A 357 11.02 -35.21 4.96
N ASN A 358 10.70 -34.15 5.73
CA ASN A 358 11.39 -33.84 6.99
C ASN A 358 10.62 -32.79 7.80
N ARG A 359 10.01 -33.23 8.91
CA ARG A 359 9.32 -32.39 9.90
C ARG A 359 10.31 -31.59 10.76
N THR A 360 10.07 -30.28 10.94
CA THR A 360 10.28 -29.43 12.15
C THR A 360 10.27 -27.95 11.75
N ALA A 361 9.76 -26.96 12.49
CA ALA A 361 8.98 -26.88 13.72
C ALA A 361 8.14 -25.57 13.65
N THR A 362 6.82 -25.67 13.84
CA THR A 362 5.84 -24.58 13.73
C THR A 362 5.75 -23.75 15.02
N LYS A 363 5.49 -22.44 14.90
CA LYS A 363 5.09 -21.55 16.01
C LYS A 363 3.76 -22.06 16.62
N PRO A 364 3.48 -21.87 17.92
CA PRO A 364 2.29 -22.44 18.55
C PRO A 364 1.01 -21.97 17.86
N ALA A 365 0.20 -22.92 17.39
CA ALA A 365 -1.14 -22.65 16.89
C ALA A 365 -1.95 -21.86 17.94
N ALA A 366 -2.79 -20.93 17.49
CA ALA A 366 -3.84 -20.43 18.38
C ALA A 366 -4.67 -21.65 18.83
N PRO A 367 -4.88 -21.88 20.14
CA PRO A 367 -5.52 -23.10 20.62
C PRO A 367 -6.90 -23.27 19.98
N GLY A 368 -7.07 -24.35 19.21
CA GLY A 368 -8.36 -24.76 18.62
C GLY A 368 -8.65 -24.30 17.19
N LEU A 369 -7.68 -23.79 16.41
CA LEU A 369 -7.87 -23.49 14.98
C LEU A 369 -7.02 -24.40 14.09
N ASN A 370 -7.66 -25.22 13.25
CA ASN A 370 -7.01 -26.10 12.28
C ASN A 370 -7.40 -25.72 10.83
N ALA A 371 -6.47 -25.87 9.88
CA ALA A 371 -6.70 -25.56 8.46
C ALA A 371 -7.83 -26.38 7.83
N LYS A 372 -8.07 -27.60 8.30
CA LYS A 372 -9.17 -28.47 7.82
C LYS A 372 -10.54 -28.04 8.31
N ASP A 373 -10.61 -27.25 9.38
CA ASP A 373 -11.86 -26.74 9.93
C ASP A 373 -12.30 -25.42 9.27
N LEU A 374 -11.50 -24.87 8.36
CA LEU A 374 -11.85 -23.65 7.64
C LEU A 374 -13.12 -23.86 6.81
N ALA A 375 -14.06 -22.93 6.95
CA ALA A 375 -15.25 -22.94 6.13
C ALA A 375 -14.91 -22.69 4.67
N LEU A 376 -15.34 -23.62 3.81
CA LEU A 376 -15.26 -23.52 2.36
C LEU A 376 -16.60 -23.02 1.80
N THR A 377 -16.71 -22.91 0.48
CA THR A 377 -18.03 -22.78 -0.15
C THR A 377 -18.80 -24.10 -0.02
N LYS A 378 -20.13 -24.04 0.00
CA LYS A 378 -20.97 -25.25 0.14
C LYS A 378 -20.78 -26.28 -0.97
N ASP A 379 -20.28 -25.84 -2.11
CA ASP A 379 -20.06 -26.61 -3.33
C ASP A 379 -18.58 -26.90 -3.59
N ALA A 380 -17.72 -26.75 -2.58
CA ALA A 380 -16.29 -26.99 -2.68
C ALA A 380 -15.98 -28.42 -3.17
N THR A 381 -15.10 -28.50 -4.15
CA THR A 381 -14.61 -29.74 -4.78
C THR A 381 -13.10 -29.64 -5.00
N ASP A 382 -12.41 -30.74 -5.30
CA ASP A 382 -10.96 -30.76 -5.57
C ASP A 382 -10.12 -30.09 -4.48
N VAL A 383 -10.43 -30.37 -3.20
CA VAL A 383 -9.74 -29.74 -2.07
C VAL A 383 -8.32 -30.32 -1.94
N GLU A 384 -7.32 -29.45 -2.06
CA GLU A 384 -5.89 -29.76 -1.93
C GLU A 384 -5.29 -29.02 -0.72
N TYR A 385 -4.42 -29.71 0.03
CA TYR A 385 -3.76 -29.17 1.23
C TYR A 385 -2.24 -29.28 1.08
N LYS A 386 -1.52 -28.16 1.21
CA LYS A 386 -0.06 -28.06 1.15
C LYS A 386 0.46 -27.48 2.48
N SER A 387 0.57 -28.36 3.47
CA SER A 387 0.97 -28.01 4.85
C SER A 387 2.33 -27.31 4.92
N LEU A 388 3.31 -27.70 4.09
CA LEU A 388 4.65 -27.09 4.05
C LEU A 388 4.64 -25.59 3.76
N VAL A 389 3.63 -25.09 3.04
CA VAL A 389 3.49 -23.68 2.66
C VAL A 389 2.21 -23.07 3.22
N GLU A 390 1.60 -23.73 4.21
CA GLU A 390 0.35 -23.33 4.86
C GLU A 390 -0.75 -22.87 3.87
N GLN A 391 -0.90 -23.62 2.77
CA GLN A 391 -1.82 -23.31 1.68
C GLN A 391 -2.88 -24.41 1.50
N MET A 392 -4.13 -24.02 1.27
CA MET A 392 -5.16 -24.91 0.70
C MET A 392 -5.73 -24.33 -0.60
N SER A 393 -6.29 -25.19 -1.45
CA SER A 393 -7.05 -24.77 -2.63
C SER A 393 -8.23 -25.69 -2.88
N PHE A 394 -9.28 -25.18 -3.54
CA PHE A 394 -10.45 -25.95 -3.96
C PHE A 394 -11.17 -25.24 -5.12
N LYS A 395 -12.09 -25.94 -5.78
CA LYS A 395 -12.96 -25.39 -6.82
C LYS A 395 -14.39 -25.21 -6.32
N SER A 396 -15.06 -24.18 -6.80
CA SER A 396 -16.48 -23.88 -6.58
C SER A 396 -17.18 -23.71 -7.93
N LYS A 397 -18.44 -24.12 -8.03
CA LYS A 397 -19.31 -23.83 -9.17
C LYS A 397 -19.84 -22.39 -9.12
N LEU A 398 -19.68 -21.69 -8.00
CA LEU A 398 -20.06 -20.28 -7.88
C LEU A 398 -19.11 -19.40 -8.72
N PRO A 399 -19.65 -18.39 -9.42
CA PRO A 399 -18.82 -17.35 -10.02
C PRO A 399 -18.11 -16.54 -8.92
N VAL A 400 -16.97 -15.93 -9.27
CA VAL A 400 -16.05 -15.23 -8.34
C VAL A 400 -16.77 -14.40 -7.28
N LYS A 401 -17.65 -13.48 -7.69
CA LYS A 401 -18.37 -12.58 -6.76
C LYS A 401 -19.25 -13.34 -5.75
N SER A 402 -19.93 -14.39 -6.21
CA SER A 402 -20.78 -15.23 -5.35
C SER A 402 -19.95 -16.11 -4.43
N ALA A 403 -18.84 -16.68 -4.92
CA ALA A 403 -17.90 -17.43 -4.09
C ALA A 403 -17.30 -16.55 -2.98
N CYS A 404 -16.93 -15.29 -3.29
CA CYS A 404 -16.46 -14.34 -2.29
C CYS A 404 -17.50 -14.02 -1.22
N ALA A 405 -18.76 -13.82 -1.62
CA ALA A 405 -19.85 -13.56 -0.68
C ALA A 405 -20.12 -14.76 0.23
N ASP A 406 -20.17 -15.98 -0.33
CA ASP A 406 -20.38 -17.21 0.43
C ASP A 406 -19.23 -17.47 1.42
N LEU A 407 -17.98 -17.36 0.96
CA LEU A 407 -16.80 -17.49 1.83
C LEU A 407 -16.78 -16.46 2.95
N SER A 408 -17.10 -15.20 2.64
CA SER A 408 -17.16 -14.14 3.65
C SER A 408 -18.21 -14.42 4.71
N ALA A 409 -19.39 -14.91 4.32
CA ALA A 409 -20.45 -15.28 5.25
C ALA A 409 -20.06 -16.49 6.11
N ASN A 410 -19.53 -17.55 5.49
CA ASN A 410 -19.20 -18.78 6.20
C ASN A 410 -18.03 -18.57 7.17
N LEU A 411 -16.98 -17.85 6.77
CA LEU A 411 -15.86 -17.52 7.64
C LEU A 411 -16.27 -16.56 8.76
N LYS A 412 -17.16 -15.60 8.49
CA LYS A 412 -17.73 -14.73 9.53
C LYS A 412 -18.50 -15.55 10.58
N ALA A 413 -19.25 -16.57 10.17
CA ALA A 413 -19.94 -17.47 11.09
C ALA A 413 -18.96 -18.27 11.98
N GLN A 414 -17.76 -18.53 11.48
CA GLN A 414 -16.64 -19.10 12.25
C GLN A 414 -15.86 -18.06 13.07
N GLY A 415 -16.30 -16.80 13.14
CA GLY A 415 -15.63 -15.77 13.93
C GLY A 415 -14.40 -15.14 13.27
N TRP A 416 -14.22 -15.33 11.96
CA TRP A 416 -13.23 -14.58 11.19
C TRP A 416 -13.75 -13.18 10.86
N ALA A 417 -12.95 -12.15 11.16
CA ALA A 417 -13.23 -10.77 10.80
C ALA A 417 -12.47 -10.38 9.52
N LYS A 418 -12.98 -9.37 8.80
CA LYS A 418 -12.25 -8.74 7.68
C LYS A 418 -10.96 -8.09 8.21
N ASP A 419 -9.86 -8.26 7.50
CA ASP A 419 -8.56 -7.70 7.84
C ASP A 419 -8.00 -6.86 6.69
N GLY A 420 -8.15 -5.53 6.75
CA GLY A 420 -7.86 -4.67 5.61
C GLY A 420 -8.93 -4.76 4.52
N ASN A 421 -8.54 -4.50 3.26
CA ASN A 421 -9.47 -4.42 2.14
C ASN A 421 -9.52 -5.72 1.35
N ASP A 422 -10.70 -5.97 0.80
CA ASP A 422 -10.92 -7.03 -0.17
C ASP A 422 -10.87 -6.40 -1.56
N LEU A 423 -10.14 -7.03 -2.47
CA LEU A 423 -10.18 -6.68 -3.88
C LEU A 423 -11.22 -7.60 -4.52
N ILE A 424 -12.39 -7.09 -4.89
CA ILE A 424 -13.45 -7.92 -5.50
C ILE A 424 -13.71 -7.43 -6.92
N THR A 425 -13.40 -8.27 -7.90
CA THR A 425 -13.73 -8.02 -9.31
C THR A 425 -14.42 -9.24 -9.94
N PRO A 426 -15.08 -9.09 -11.09
CA PRO A 426 -15.70 -10.22 -11.78
C PRO A 426 -14.72 -11.36 -12.12
N ASN A 427 -13.47 -11.01 -12.42
CA ASN A 427 -12.49 -11.92 -13.00
C ASN A 427 -11.29 -12.25 -12.09
N SER A 428 -11.19 -11.66 -10.91
CA SER A 428 -10.31 -12.11 -9.83
C SER A 428 -10.62 -11.37 -8.53
N SER A 429 -10.45 -12.03 -7.38
CA SER A 429 -10.66 -11.40 -6.08
C SER A 429 -9.64 -11.85 -5.04
N ILE A 430 -9.38 -10.98 -4.05
CA ILE A 430 -8.55 -11.25 -2.87
C ILE A 430 -9.34 -10.85 -1.64
N LEU A 431 -9.49 -11.77 -0.69
CA LEU A 431 -10.13 -11.51 0.60
C LEU A 431 -9.12 -11.69 1.72
N ASN A 432 -9.08 -10.75 2.66
CA ASN A 432 -8.17 -10.81 3.81
C ASN A 432 -8.97 -10.96 5.11
N ARG A 433 -8.67 -11.98 5.91
CA ARG A 433 -9.42 -12.29 7.15
C ARG A 433 -8.48 -12.49 8.33
N LYS A 434 -8.95 -12.21 9.54
CA LYS A 434 -8.24 -12.48 10.80
C LYS A 434 -9.14 -13.07 11.88
N ARG A 435 -8.56 -13.89 12.75
CA ARG A 435 -9.21 -14.43 13.95
C ARG A 435 -8.16 -14.61 15.05
N GLY A 436 -8.20 -13.74 16.07
CA GLY A 436 -7.13 -13.67 17.05
C GLY A 436 -5.80 -13.31 16.38
N SER A 437 -4.76 -14.12 16.59
CA SER A 437 -3.47 -13.99 15.91
C SER A 437 -3.41 -14.67 14.54
N ALA A 438 -4.45 -15.39 14.14
CA ALA A 438 -4.49 -16.09 12.86
C ALA A 438 -4.98 -15.19 11.72
N LYS A 439 -4.47 -15.40 10.50
CA LYS A 439 -4.89 -14.67 9.29
C LYS A 439 -5.14 -15.59 8.10
N LEU A 440 -5.95 -15.12 7.16
CA LEU A 440 -6.20 -15.77 5.86
C LEU A 440 -6.04 -14.74 4.74
N THR A 441 -5.33 -15.13 3.68
CA THR A 441 -5.36 -14.44 2.39
C THR A 441 -5.99 -15.38 1.36
N ILE A 442 -7.12 -14.98 0.79
CA ILE A 442 -7.97 -15.85 -0.04
C ILE A 442 -8.04 -15.29 -1.45
N PHE A 443 -7.48 -15.99 -2.41
CA PHE A 443 -7.57 -15.67 -3.83
C PHE A 443 -8.74 -16.43 -4.44
N VAL A 444 -9.57 -15.74 -5.23
CA VAL A 444 -10.67 -16.35 -5.99
C VAL A 444 -10.52 -15.96 -7.46
N LYS A 445 -10.42 -16.93 -8.35
CA LYS A 445 -10.25 -16.72 -9.80
C LYS A 445 -11.29 -17.52 -10.58
N PRO A 446 -11.71 -17.09 -11.78
CA PRO A 446 -12.59 -17.88 -12.64
C PRO A 446 -11.93 -19.21 -13.02
N GLU A 447 -12.70 -20.30 -12.96
CA GLU A 447 -12.26 -21.62 -13.41
C GLU A 447 -13.49 -22.37 -13.96
N ALA A 448 -13.41 -22.81 -15.22
CA ALA A 448 -14.38 -23.68 -15.90
C ALA A 448 -15.87 -23.54 -15.49
N GLY A 449 -16.46 -22.35 -15.61
CA GLY A 449 -17.89 -22.11 -15.31
C GLY A 449 -18.21 -21.84 -13.83
N GLY A 450 -17.18 -21.72 -12.99
CA GLY A 450 -17.24 -21.33 -11.58
C GLY A 450 -15.97 -20.58 -11.17
N SER A 451 -15.35 -20.98 -10.06
CA SER A 451 -14.12 -20.39 -9.55
C SER A 451 -13.16 -21.38 -8.90
N GLU A 452 -11.86 -21.09 -8.98
CA GLU A 452 -10.82 -21.69 -8.16
C GLU A 452 -10.54 -20.76 -6.98
N VAL A 453 -10.44 -21.35 -5.78
CA VAL A 453 -10.13 -20.66 -4.54
C VAL A 453 -8.80 -21.17 -4.00
N LYS A 454 -7.90 -20.27 -3.65
CA LYS A 454 -6.66 -20.57 -2.94
C LYS A 454 -6.62 -19.77 -1.63
N MET A 455 -6.38 -20.43 -0.51
CA MET A 455 -6.24 -19.79 0.80
C MET A 455 -4.83 -20.01 1.34
N MET A 456 -4.15 -18.92 1.67
CA MET A 456 -2.94 -18.91 2.48
C MET A 456 -3.35 -18.66 3.93
N THR A 457 -2.87 -19.46 4.88
CA THR A 457 -3.23 -19.35 6.29
C THR A 457 -2.02 -18.96 7.13
N GLU A 458 -2.20 -18.15 8.16
CA GLU A 458 -1.21 -17.84 9.19
C GLU A 458 -1.77 -18.24 10.57
N GLY A 459 -0.99 -18.95 11.38
CA GLY A 459 -1.34 -19.24 12.78
C GLY A 459 -2.37 -20.36 13.02
N LEU A 460 -2.60 -21.21 12.00
CA LEU A 460 -3.45 -22.39 12.08
C LEU A 460 -2.62 -23.66 12.27
N SER A 461 -3.17 -24.64 12.99
CA SER A 461 -2.58 -25.99 13.01
C SER A 461 -2.83 -26.69 11.67
N TRP A 462 -1.78 -27.34 11.17
CA TRP A 462 -1.80 -28.23 10.01
C TRP A 462 -1.60 -29.70 10.41
N ASP A 463 -1.70 -30.00 11.70
CA ASP A 463 -1.54 -31.34 12.24
C ASP A 463 -2.70 -32.26 11.82
N GLY A 464 -2.39 -33.54 11.59
CA GLY A 464 -3.36 -34.55 11.12
C GLY A 464 -3.32 -34.84 9.61
N GLN A 465 -2.16 -34.68 8.96
CA GLN A 465 -1.86 -35.25 7.64
C GLN A 465 -1.33 -36.68 7.75
#